data_AF-A0A543N941-F1
#
_entry.id   AF-A0A543N941-F1
#
_cell.length_a   1.000
_cell.length_b   1.000
_cell.length_c   1.000
_cell.angle_alpha   90.00
_cell.angle_beta   90.00
_cell.angle_gamma   90.00
#
_symmetry.space_group_name_H-M   'P 1'
#
loop_
_entity.id
_entity.type
_entity.pdbx_description
1 polymer ?
#
loop_
_entity_poly.entity_id
_entity_poly.type
_entity_poly.pdbx_seq_one_letter_code
_entity_poly.pdbx_strand_id
1 'polypeptide(L)'
;MTEPLGPLELVGDRWVIGDPYRREGACLVLTADGMEHHKLAASEPLAVIPWSRFVDGPSVWATARAWSATRTAGVLLDTLATRTVAGPRACSVLAYLRHPYEDVLITYTHHERRYPFLHISLLDILLRKTTEAKAAHRLGDPAWLGEAVARVAAIRSGRRPERAVAEIIADLNS
;
A
#
# COMPACT_ATOMS: atom_id res chain seq x y z
N MET A 1 13.04 -13.93 -6.56
CA MET A 1 12.90 -12.57 -5.97
C MET A 1 11.69 -11.94 -6.62
N THR A 2 10.63 -11.67 -5.87
CA THR A 2 9.41 -11.04 -6.40
C THR A 2 9.68 -9.55 -6.60
N GLU A 3 9.34 -9.01 -7.77
CA GLU A 3 9.50 -7.57 -8.02
C GLU A 3 8.55 -6.75 -7.12
N PRO A 4 9.00 -5.59 -6.61
CA PRO A 4 8.15 -4.74 -5.77
C PRO A 4 7.04 -4.08 -6.59
N LEU A 5 5.84 -4.04 -6.02
CA LEU A 5 4.70 -3.32 -6.59
C LEU A 5 4.59 -1.92 -5.95
N GLY A 6 5.48 -1.02 -6.38
CA GLY A 6 5.53 0.35 -5.88
C GLY A 6 6.04 0.37 -4.44
N PRO A 7 5.23 0.82 -3.46
CA PRO A 7 5.62 0.82 -2.06
C PRO A 7 5.50 -0.56 -1.39
N LEU A 8 4.91 -1.56 -2.05
CA LEU A 8 4.76 -2.92 -1.51
C LEU A 8 5.99 -3.77 -1.83
N GLU A 9 6.56 -4.43 -0.81
CA GLU A 9 7.64 -5.41 -0.93
C GLU A 9 7.53 -6.55 0.09
N LEU A 10 8.20 -7.67 -0.20
CA LEU A 10 8.32 -8.80 0.71
C LEU A 10 9.58 -8.63 1.57
N VAL A 11 9.41 -8.58 2.89
CA VAL A 11 10.47 -8.41 3.88
C VAL A 11 10.47 -9.62 4.81
N GLY A 12 11.46 -10.49 4.65
CA GLY A 12 11.43 -11.81 5.27
C GLY A 12 10.27 -12.62 4.68
N ASP A 13 9.28 -12.92 5.52
CA ASP A 13 8.05 -13.65 5.19
C ASP A 13 6.81 -12.74 5.23
N ARG A 14 6.96 -11.42 5.37
CA ARG A 14 5.83 -10.51 5.52
C ARG A 14 5.80 -9.45 4.43
N TRP A 15 4.61 -9.17 3.93
CA TRP A 15 4.41 -8.11 2.93
C TRP A 15 4.25 -6.76 3.61
N VAL A 16 5.03 -5.79 3.16
CA VAL A 16 5.18 -4.48 3.81
C VAL A 16 4.95 -3.35 2.80
N ILE A 17 4.16 -2.36 3.20
CA ILE A 17 4.00 -1.08 2.49
C ILE A 17 4.89 -0.03 3.18
N GLY A 18 5.80 0.56 2.41
CA GLY A 18 6.78 1.51 2.90
C GLY A 18 8.08 0.85 3.35
N ASP A 19 9.06 1.68 3.69
CA ASP A 19 10.43 1.27 4.00
C ASP A 19 10.59 0.95 5.49
N PRO A 20 10.73 -0.34 5.87
CA PRO A 20 10.91 -0.72 7.28
C PRO A 20 12.33 -0.45 7.78
N TYR A 21 13.32 -0.25 6.91
CA TYR A 21 14.74 -0.12 7.29
C TYR A 21 15.13 1.32 7.59
N ARG A 22 14.28 2.29 7.22
CA ARG A 22 14.54 3.70 7.47
C ARG A 22 14.48 3.98 8.97
N ARG A 23 15.55 4.59 9.51
CA ARG A 23 15.62 5.04 10.91
C ARG A 23 14.44 5.96 11.22
N GLU A 24 13.73 5.66 12.31
CA GLU A 24 12.48 6.34 12.72
C GLU A 24 11.33 6.25 11.70
N GLY A 25 11.44 5.34 10.73
CA GLY A 25 10.45 5.10 9.70
C GLY A 25 9.22 4.39 10.24
N ALA A 26 8.12 4.55 9.49
CA ALA A 26 6.87 3.85 9.70
C ALA A 26 6.57 2.98 8.47
N CYS A 27 6.03 1.79 8.68
CA CYS A 27 5.58 0.91 7.62
C CYS A 27 4.27 0.22 8.00
N LEU A 28 3.62 -0.38 7.01
CA LEU A 28 2.40 -1.15 7.22
C LEU A 28 2.66 -2.59 6.83
N VAL A 29 2.38 -3.52 7.73
CA VAL A 29 2.51 -4.95 7.49
C VAL A 29 1.13 -5.51 7.20
N LEU A 30 1.02 -6.26 6.10
CA LEU A 30 -0.21 -6.96 5.74
C LEU A 30 -0.20 -8.35 6.40
N THR A 31 -1.21 -8.63 7.23
CA THR A 31 -1.38 -9.91 7.93
C THR A 31 -2.72 -10.53 7.58
N ALA A 32 -2.94 -11.78 8.03
CA ALA A 32 -4.21 -12.45 7.78
C ALA A 32 -5.37 -11.80 8.55
N ASP A 33 -5.08 -11.17 9.69
CA ASP A 33 -6.09 -10.57 10.56
C ASP A 33 -6.35 -9.10 10.21
N GLY A 34 -5.37 -8.39 9.66
CA GLY A 34 -5.50 -6.99 9.36
C GLY A 34 -4.26 -6.32 8.79
N MET A 35 -4.25 -5.00 8.93
CA MET A 35 -3.12 -4.16 8.61
C MET A 35 -2.49 -3.64 9.89
N GLU A 36 -1.22 -3.96 10.10
CA GLU A 36 -0.47 -3.53 11.28
C GLU A 36 0.40 -2.31 10.94
N HIS A 37 0.29 -1.25 11.75
CA HIS A 37 1.16 -0.09 11.64
C HIS A 37 2.36 -0.24 12.56
N HIS A 38 3.55 -0.29 11.96
CA HIS A 38 4.81 -0.43 12.67
C HIS A 38 5.64 0.86 12.61
N LYS A 39 6.38 1.13 13.67
CA LYS A 39 7.52 2.04 13.66
C LYS A 39 8.77 1.26 14.01
N LEU A 40 9.88 1.52 13.31
CA LEU A 40 11.12 0.75 13.48
C LEU A 40 11.64 0.72 14.94
N ALA A 41 11.34 1.75 15.74
CA ALA A 41 11.76 1.82 17.14
C ALA A 41 10.92 0.92 18.09
N ALA A 42 9.83 0.31 17.61
CA ALA A 42 8.92 -0.49 18.42
C ALA A 42 8.99 -1.97 18.02
N SER A 43 9.02 -2.86 19.02
CA SER A 43 8.97 -4.32 18.79
C SER A 43 7.56 -4.83 18.52
N GLU A 44 6.54 -4.05 18.89
CA GLU A 44 5.12 -4.36 18.72
C GLU A 44 4.46 -3.36 17.76
N PRO A 45 3.39 -3.77 17.05
CA PRO A 45 2.65 -2.84 16.20
C PRO A 45 2.04 -1.71 17.03
N LEU A 46 2.15 -0.48 16.54
CA LEU A 46 1.51 0.70 17.15
C LEU A 46 -0.01 0.61 17.11
N ALA A 47 -0.53 0.01 16.04
CA ALA A 47 -1.95 -0.20 15.84
C ALA A 47 -2.15 -1.39 14.91
N VAL A 48 -3.24 -2.11 15.12
CA VAL A 48 -3.72 -3.16 14.22
C VAL A 48 -5.13 -2.79 13.80
N ILE A 49 -5.37 -2.71 12.49
CA ILE A 49 -6.70 -2.46 11.94
C ILE A 49 -7.19 -3.76 11.33
N PRO A 50 -8.18 -4.44 11.96
CA PRO A 50 -8.71 -5.69 11.44
C PRO A 50 -9.35 -5.50 10.06
N TRP A 51 -9.19 -6.47 9.17
CA TRP A 51 -9.82 -6.41 7.84
C TRP A 51 -11.34 -6.26 7.91
N SER A 52 -11.97 -6.82 8.94
CA SER A 52 -13.41 -6.73 9.18
C SER A 52 -13.92 -5.29 9.45
N ARG A 53 -13.02 -4.38 9.83
CA ARG A 53 -13.38 -2.96 10.03
C ARG A 53 -13.42 -2.20 8.72
N PHE A 54 -12.76 -2.62 7.66
CA PHE A 54 -12.77 -1.88 6.41
C PHE A 54 -14.17 -1.86 5.79
N VAL A 55 -14.71 -0.67 5.52
CA VAL A 55 -15.96 -0.51 4.76
C VAL A 55 -15.72 -0.90 3.31
N ASP A 56 -14.64 -0.36 2.75
CA ASP A 56 -14.02 -0.62 1.47
C ASP A 56 -12.51 -0.86 1.66
N GLY A 57 -11.83 -1.40 0.65
CA GLY A 57 -10.40 -1.67 0.79
C GLY A 57 -9.55 -0.40 0.95
N PRO A 58 -8.38 -0.50 1.60
CA PRO A 58 -7.49 0.64 1.80
C PRO A 58 -7.07 1.26 0.47
N SER A 59 -7.01 2.58 0.43
CA SER A 59 -6.48 3.34 -0.70
C SER A 59 -5.04 3.74 -0.46
N VAL A 60 -4.15 3.46 -1.41
CA VAL A 60 -2.70 3.70 -1.26
C VAL A 60 -2.28 4.95 -2.00
N TRP A 61 -1.75 5.91 -1.26
CA TRP A 61 -1.19 7.14 -1.79
C TRP A 61 0.32 7.12 -1.66
N ALA A 62 1.01 7.44 -2.75
CA ALA A 62 2.46 7.52 -2.79
C ALA A 62 2.90 8.58 -3.80
N THR A 63 4.03 9.23 -3.51
CA THR A 63 4.74 10.00 -4.53
C THR A 63 5.61 9.08 -5.38
N ALA A 64 5.98 9.49 -6.59
CA ALA A 64 6.88 8.68 -7.40
C ALA A 64 8.33 8.69 -6.89
N ARG A 65 8.76 9.73 -6.17
CA ARG A 65 10.15 9.93 -5.73
C ARG A 65 10.19 10.30 -4.26
N ALA A 66 11.10 9.67 -3.51
CA ALA A 66 11.27 9.87 -2.07
C ALA A 66 11.42 11.34 -1.64
N TRP A 67 12.18 12.15 -2.40
CA TRP A 67 12.38 13.56 -2.06
C TRP A 67 11.07 14.36 -2.05
N SER A 68 10.07 13.96 -2.86
CA SER A 68 8.76 14.59 -2.92
C SER A 68 7.91 14.35 -1.67
N ALA A 69 8.25 13.34 -0.86
CA ALA A 69 7.59 13.05 0.41
C ALA A 69 8.17 13.86 1.60
N THR A 70 9.10 14.80 1.36
CA THR A 70 9.72 15.63 2.41
C THR A 70 8.91 16.90 2.68
N ARG A 71 9.04 17.46 3.89
CA ARG A 71 8.40 18.75 4.26
C ARG A 71 8.81 19.88 3.30
N THR A 72 10.09 19.95 2.96
CA THR A 72 10.64 20.96 2.05
C THR A 72 10.03 20.86 0.66
N ALA A 73 9.88 19.65 0.12
CA ALA A 73 9.24 19.44 -1.17
C ALA A 73 7.75 19.78 -1.15
N GLY A 74 7.05 19.49 -0.04
CA GLY A 74 5.66 19.88 0.15
C GLY A 74 5.47 21.40 0.01
N VAL A 75 6.28 22.18 0.72
CA VAL A 75 6.25 23.66 0.62
C VAL A 75 6.59 24.12 -0.80
N LEU A 76 7.67 23.58 -1.38
CA LEU A 76 8.12 24.00 -2.72
C LEU A 76 7.09 23.68 -3.81
N LEU A 77 6.49 22.49 -3.80
CA LEU A 77 5.53 22.07 -4.83
C LEU A 77 4.15 22.74 -4.68
N ASP A 78 3.77 23.09 -3.45
CA ASP A 78 2.58 23.91 -3.14
C ASP A 78 2.76 25.35 -3.65
N THR A 79 3.92 25.97 -3.37
CA THR A 79 4.24 27.33 -3.88
C THR A 79 4.31 27.41 -5.40
N LEU A 80 4.67 26.31 -6.07
CA LEU A 80 4.72 26.21 -7.52
C LEU A 80 3.35 25.85 -8.15
N ALA A 81 2.28 25.76 -7.35
CA ALA A 81 0.93 25.35 -7.76
C ALA A 81 0.92 24.05 -8.58
N THR A 82 1.90 23.17 -8.35
CA THR A 82 1.94 21.88 -9.03
C THR A 82 0.87 21.00 -8.40
N ARG A 83 0.01 20.37 -9.20
CA ARG A 83 -1.00 19.39 -8.72
C ARG A 83 -0.38 18.07 -8.24
N THR A 84 0.88 18.10 -7.81
CA THR A 84 1.66 16.92 -7.42
C THR A 84 1.40 16.63 -5.96
N VAL A 85 1.01 15.40 -5.63
CA VAL A 85 0.95 14.96 -4.23
C VAL A 85 2.37 15.03 -3.67
N ALA A 86 2.59 15.86 -2.64
CA ALA A 86 3.90 16.13 -2.06
C ALA A 86 3.79 16.44 -0.56
N GLY A 87 4.90 16.31 0.16
CA GLY A 87 4.96 16.57 1.59
C GLY A 87 4.90 15.32 2.48
N PRO A 88 4.95 15.50 3.82
CA PRO A 88 5.14 14.40 4.77
C PRO A 88 4.01 13.37 4.81
N ARG A 89 2.82 13.72 4.31
CA ARG A 89 1.64 12.83 4.24
C ARG A 89 1.42 12.24 2.85
N ALA A 90 2.32 12.54 1.90
CA ALA A 90 2.21 12.11 0.51
C ALA A 90 2.46 10.61 0.30
N CYS A 91 2.95 9.93 1.34
CA CYS A 91 2.99 8.48 1.45
C CYS A 91 2.08 8.07 2.60
N SER A 92 0.87 7.65 2.25
CA SER A 92 -0.15 7.28 3.23
C SER A 92 -1.12 6.24 2.70
N VAL A 93 -1.77 5.54 3.62
CA VAL A 93 -2.93 4.70 3.35
C VAL A 93 -4.13 5.38 3.96
N LEU A 94 -5.14 5.62 3.13
CA LEU A 94 -6.45 6.10 3.54
C LEU A 94 -7.39 4.91 3.68
N ALA A 95 -8.13 4.84 4.79
CA ALA A 95 -9.10 3.80 5.04
C ALA A 95 -10.36 4.38 5.67
N TYR A 96 -11.51 3.93 5.19
CA TYR A 96 -12.79 4.20 5.85
C TYR A 96 -13.21 2.98 6.66
N LEU A 97 -13.30 3.15 7.97
CA LEU A 97 -13.52 2.04 8.91
C LEU A 97 -14.94 2.03 9.45
N ARG A 98 -15.42 0.84 9.82
CA ARG A 98 -16.67 0.57 10.54
C ARG A 98 -16.43 0.64 12.04
N HIS A 99 -17.45 1.13 12.74
CA HIS A 99 -17.66 1.10 14.19
C HIS A 99 -16.44 1.42 15.08
N PRO A 100 -16.29 2.69 15.54
CA PRO A 100 -17.00 3.87 15.04
C PRO A 100 -16.66 4.09 13.56
N TYR A 101 -17.57 4.73 12.82
CA TYR A 101 -17.24 5.14 11.46
C TYR A 101 -16.21 6.25 11.52
N GLU A 102 -15.04 6.01 10.93
CA GLU A 102 -13.93 6.95 10.96
C GLU A 102 -13.08 6.86 9.70
N ASP A 103 -12.59 8.02 9.25
CA ASP A 103 -11.57 8.14 8.23
C ASP A 103 -10.20 8.12 8.90
N VAL A 104 -9.39 7.10 8.57
CA VAL A 104 -8.03 6.97 9.11
C VAL A 104 -7.04 7.20 7.98
N LEU A 105 -6.07 8.08 8.25
CA LEU A 105 -4.91 8.27 7.38
C LEU A 105 -3.64 7.82 8.09
N ILE A 106 -3.02 6.76 7.58
CA ILE A 106 -1.82 6.17 8.16
C ILE A 106 -0.64 6.48 7.25
N THR A 107 0.34 7.21 7.78
CA THR A 107 1.54 7.57 7.02
C THR A 107 2.56 6.44 7.07
N TYR A 108 3.24 6.20 5.95
CA TYR A 108 4.40 5.29 5.91
C TYR A 108 5.60 6.00 5.28
N THR A 109 6.78 5.46 5.50
CA THR A 109 8.03 6.01 5.00
C THR A 109 8.32 5.52 3.59
N HIS A 110 8.69 6.43 2.69
CA HIS A 110 9.03 6.11 1.31
C HIS A 110 10.43 5.44 1.22
N HIS A 111 10.54 4.38 0.42
CA HIS A 111 11.82 3.77 0.04
C HIS A 111 12.71 4.75 -0.74
N GLU A 112 14.02 4.54 -0.82
CA GLU A 112 14.86 5.41 -1.66
C GLU A 112 14.58 5.25 -3.16
N ARG A 113 14.14 4.06 -3.59
CA ARG A 113 13.82 3.76 -4.99
C ARG A 113 12.62 4.57 -5.49
N ARG A 114 12.59 4.83 -6.80
CA ARG A 114 11.43 5.42 -7.48
C ARG A 114 10.28 4.41 -7.55
N TYR A 115 9.05 4.85 -7.32
CA TYR A 115 7.85 4.07 -7.61
C TYR A 115 7.28 4.43 -9.00
N PRO A 116 7.09 3.46 -9.89
CA PRO A 116 6.29 3.68 -11.10
C PRO A 116 4.85 4.03 -10.73
N PHE A 117 4.29 5.10 -11.31
CA PHE A 117 2.88 5.49 -11.06
C PHE A 117 1.90 4.34 -11.33
N LEU A 118 2.17 3.55 -12.37
CA LEU A 118 1.38 2.36 -12.67
C LEU A 118 1.39 1.37 -11.50
N HIS A 119 2.54 1.12 -10.86
CA HIS A 119 2.61 0.17 -9.75
C HIS A 119 1.88 0.69 -8.51
N ILE A 120 1.91 2.01 -8.26
CA ILE A 120 1.12 2.62 -7.16
C ILE A 120 -0.37 2.38 -7.42
N SER A 121 -0.85 2.66 -8.64
CA SER A 121 -2.24 2.45 -9.01
C SER A 121 -2.65 0.97 -8.99
N LEU A 122 -1.78 0.08 -9.45
CA LEU A 122 -2.05 -1.36 -9.44
C LEU A 122 -2.10 -1.93 -8.01
N LEU A 123 -1.25 -1.44 -7.11
CA LEU A 123 -1.32 -1.79 -5.70
C LEU A 123 -2.64 -1.33 -5.06
N ASP A 124 -3.04 -0.09 -5.30
CA ASP A 124 -4.32 0.45 -4.83
C ASP A 124 -5.49 -0.42 -5.28
N ILE A 125 -5.53 -0.78 -6.57
CA ILE A 125 -6.54 -1.66 -7.14
C ILE A 125 -6.48 -3.06 -6.52
N LEU A 126 -5.29 -3.64 -6.34
CA LEU A 126 -5.12 -4.98 -5.74
C LEU A 126 -5.72 -5.03 -4.34
N LEU A 127 -5.40 -4.07 -3.47
CA LEU A 127 -5.93 -4.05 -2.11
C LEU A 127 -7.44 -3.85 -2.10
N ARG A 128 -7.96 -2.89 -2.87
CA ARG A 128 -9.39 -2.63 -2.98
C ARG A 128 -10.17 -3.85 -3.49
N LYS A 129 -9.74 -4.45 -4.59
CA LYS A 129 -10.40 -5.63 -5.18
C LYS A 129 -10.31 -6.87 -4.29
N THR A 130 -9.22 -7.06 -3.56
CA THR A 130 -9.08 -8.19 -2.63
C THR A 130 -10.04 -8.04 -1.45
N THR A 131 -10.21 -6.82 -0.92
CA THR A 131 -11.20 -6.53 0.13
C THR A 131 -12.63 -6.65 -0.39
N GLU A 132 -12.94 -6.11 -1.58
CA GLU A 132 -14.25 -6.27 -2.24
C GLU A 132 -14.63 -7.76 -2.43
N ALA A 133 -13.64 -8.60 -2.77
CA ALA A 133 -13.80 -10.05 -2.90
C ALA A 133 -13.90 -10.81 -1.56
N LYS A 134 -13.91 -10.10 -0.42
CA LYS A 134 -13.87 -10.68 0.94
C LYS A 134 -12.68 -11.62 1.18
N ALA A 135 -11.59 -11.39 0.45
CA ALA A 135 -10.38 -12.21 0.50
C ALA A 135 -9.21 -11.47 1.19
N ALA A 136 -9.47 -10.40 1.93
CA ALA A 136 -8.44 -9.56 2.56
C ALA A 136 -7.48 -10.35 3.48
N HIS A 137 -7.96 -11.42 4.13
CA HIS A 137 -7.11 -12.32 4.92
C HIS A 137 -5.98 -12.97 4.11
N ARG A 138 -6.12 -13.10 2.78
CA ARG A 138 -5.06 -13.63 1.90
C ARG A 138 -3.91 -12.65 1.68
N LEU A 139 -4.10 -11.36 1.98
CA LEU A 139 -3.02 -10.37 1.93
C LEU A 139 -1.90 -10.68 2.94
N GLY A 140 -2.20 -11.46 3.98
CA GLY A 140 -1.20 -11.98 4.91
C GLY A 140 -0.55 -13.29 4.49
N ASP A 141 -1.02 -13.95 3.43
CA ASP A 141 -0.40 -15.17 2.89
C ASP A 141 0.76 -14.77 1.96
N PRO A 142 2.02 -15.07 2.32
CA PRO A 142 3.16 -14.60 1.56
C PRO A 142 3.24 -15.20 0.15
N ALA A 143 2.80 -16.45 -0.01
CA ALA A 143 2.82 -17.15 -1.28
C ALA A 143 1.71 -16.64 -2.19
N TRP A 144 0.48 -16.52 -1.66
CA TRP A 144 -0.65 -15.98 -2.40
C TRP A 144 -0.37 -14.54 -2.88
N LEU A 145 0.08 -13.67 -1.98
CA LEU A 145 0.33 -12.27 -2.33
C LEU A 145 1.56 -12.13 -3.24
N GLY A 146 2.55 -13.00 -3.13
CA GLY A 146 3.68 -13.04 -4.06
C GLY A 146 3.27 -13.37 -5.50
N GLU A 147 2.41 -14.36 -5.68
CA GLU A 147 1.86 -14.70 -6.99
C GLU A 147 0.97 -13.57 -7.54
N ALA A 148 0.09 -13.01 -6.69
CA ALA A 148 -0.74 -11.88 -7.08
C ALA A 148 0.10 -10.68 -7.53
N VAL A 149 1.13 -10.31 -6.77
CA VAL A 149 2.05 -9.21 -7.10
C VAL A 149 2.76 -9.47 -8.43
N ALA A 150 3.28 -10.67 -8.66
CA ALA A 150 3.97 -11.01 -9.90
C ALA A 150 3.05 -10.86 -11.13
N ARG A 151 1.82 -11.37 -11.04
CA ARG A 151 0.83 -11.28 -12.13
C ARG A 151 0.32 -9.86 -12.34
N VAL A 152 0.10 -9.11 -11.26
CA VAL A 152 -0.38 -7.72 -11.32
C VAL A 152 0.70 -6.80 -11.87
N ALA A 153 1.96 -6.94 -11.47
CA ALA A 153 3.08 -6.16 -11.99
C ALA A 153 3.27 -6.34 -13.51
N ALA A 154 2.88 -7.49 -14.07
CA ALA A 154 2.94 -7.76 -15.50
C ALA A 154 1.85 -7.04 -16.34
N ILE A 155 0.85 -6.41 -15.70
CA ILE A 155 -0.23 -5.70 -16.40
C ILE A 155 0.33 -4.48 -17.14
N ARG A 156 0.00 -4.37 -18.43
CA ARG A 156 0.41 -3.26 -19.31
C ARG A 156 -0.67 -2.16 -19.39
N SER A 157 -0.25 -0.93 -19.68
CA SER A 157 -1.04 0.31 -19.64
C SER A 157 -2.24 0.41 -20.60
N GLY A 158 -2.54 -0.62 -21.39
CA GLY A 158 -3.70 -0.66 -22.31
C GLY A 158 -4.85 -1.58 -21.87
N ARG A 159 -4.69 -2.38 -20.81
CA ARG A 159 -5.76 -3.22 -20.25
C ARG A 159 -6.57 -2.41 -19.25
N ARG A 160 -7.87 -2.70 -19.08
CA ARG A 160 -8.65 -2.13 -17.96
C ARG A 160 -8.11 -2.70 -16.64
N PRO A 161 -7.32 -1.95 -15.85
CA PRO A 161 -6.52 -2.52 -14.77
C PRO A 161 -7.39 -3.15 -13.68
N GLU A 162 -8.50 -2.51 -13.32
CA GLU A 162 -9.46 -3.06 -12.35
C GLU A 162 -10.00 -4.45 -12.73
N ARG A 163 -10.41 -4.61 -13.99
CA ARG A 163 -10.91 -5.89 -14.49
C ARG A 163 -9.80 -6.94 -14.49
N ALA A 164 -8.59 -6.56 -14.92
CA ALA A 164 -7.46 -7.47 -14.97
C ALA A 164 -7.05 -7.97 -13.58
N VAL A 165 -6.98 -7.09 -12.59
CA VAL A 165 -6.69 -7.46 -11.20
C VAL A 165 -7.82 -8.34 -10.65
N ALA A 166 -9.09 -8.00 -10.90
CA ALA A 166 -10.22 -8.82 -10.45
C ALA A 166 -10.18 -10.25 -11.03
N GLU A 167 -9.84 -10.39 -12.32
CA GLU A 167 -9.65 -11.70 -12.97
C GLU A 167 -8.51 -12.51 -12.32
N ILE A 168 -7.37 -11.85 -12.00
CA ILE A 168 -6.26 -12.49 -11.29
C ILE A 168 -6.68 -12.96 -9.90
N ILE A 169 -7.37 -12.12 -9.13
CA ILE A 169 -7.84 -12.47 -7.79
C ILE A 169 -8.82 -13.63 -7.84
N ALA A 170 -9.76 -13.63 -8.79
CA ALA A 170 -10.73 -14.71 -8.95
C ALA A 170 -10.04 -16.05 -9.25
N ASP A 171 -9.05 -16.05 -10.14
CA ASP A 171 -8.26 -17.23 -10.52
C ASP A 171 -7.36 -17.72 -9.38
N LEU A 172 -6.81 -16.83 -8.55
CA LEU A 172 -6.07 -17.25 -7.35
C LEU A 172 -6.97 -17.73 -6.21
N ASN A 173 -8.28 -17.45 -6.29
CA ASN A 173 -9.25 -17.83 -5.28
C ASN A 173 -10.01 -19.12 -5.59
N SER A 174 -10.00 -19.57 -6.86
CA SER A 174 -10.55 -20.85 -7.29
C SER A 174 -9.69 -22.03 -6.86
#